data_AF-A0A9P0D4X5-F1
#
_entry.id   AF-A0A9P0D4X5-F1
#
_cell.length_a   1.000
_cell.length_b   1.000
_cell.length_c   1.000
_cell.angle_alpha   90.00
_cell.angle_beta   90.00
_cell.angle_gamma   90.00
#
_symmetry.space_group_name_H-M   'P 1'
#
loop_
_entity.id
_entity.type
_entity.pdbx_description
1 polymer ?
#
loop_
_entity_poly.entity_id
_entity_poly.type
_entity_poly.pdbx_seq_one_letter_code
_entity_poly.pdbx_strand_id
1 'polypeptide(L)'
;MNKTNPNIKIKEEKISEAVNSNSTDLDSMLEKVKQIDYKCTFDKCKNKTKDFAIDCKFCKGRFCTSHGLPEIHGCGEAVRKDEREKFLHQNPKLSKEKHSQAQTKLNMKLKQLQQERKSKGPKKK
;
A
#
# COMPACT_ATOMS: atom_id res chain seq x y z
N MET A 1 -3.71 -1.80 -9.78
CA MET A 1 -3.96 -0.62 -10.62
C MET A 1 -3.07 0.50 -10.12
N ASN A 2 -1.91 0.68 -10.75
CA ASN A 2 -0.96 1.73 -10.40
C ASN A 2 -1.53 3.07 -10.92
N LYS A 3 -2.20 3.81 -10.04
CA LYS A 3 -2.58 5.19 -10.34
C LYS A 3 -1.29 6.01 -10.29
N THR A 4 -0.72 6.33 -11.45
CA THR A 4 0.40 7.25 -11.55
C THR A 4 -0.11 8.65 -11.17
N ASN A 5 0.22 9.08 -9.94
CA ASN A 5 -0.12 10.41 -9.47
C ASN A 5 0.67 11.46 -10.25
N PRO A 6 0.04 12.59 -10.64
CA PRO A 6 0.65 13.58 -11.54
C PRO A 6 1.86 14.32 -10.93
N ASN A 7 2.08 14.21 -9.61
CA ASN A 7 3.13 14.93 -8.88
C ASN A 7 4.38 14.09 -8.57
N ILE A 8 4.44 12.84 -9.07
CA ILE A 8 5.53 11.90 -8.79
C ILE A 8 6.39 11.73 -10.04
N LYS A 9 7.70 11.96 -9.92
CA LYS A 9 8.68 11.63 -10.95
C LYS A 9 8.78 10.12 -11.11
N ILE A 10 8.55 9.64 -12.33
CA ILE A 10 8.93 8.27 -12.70
C ILE A 10 10.45 8.27 -12.86
N LYS A 11 11.15 7.62 -11.93
CA LYS A 11 12.62 7.49 -11.96
C LYS A 11 13.10 6.22 -12.66
N GLU A 12 12.19 5.30 -12.93
CA GLU A 12 12.46 3.97 -13.47
C GLU A 12 13.19 4.04 -14.81
N GLU A 13 12.78 4.95 -15.71
CA GLU A 13 13.43 5.16 -17.00
C GLU A 13 14.88 5.64 -16.82
N LYS A 14 15.13 6.61 -15.93
CA LYS A 14 16.48 7.14 -15.67
C LYS A 14 17.39 6.12 -14.99
N ILE A 15 16.82 5.26 -14.15
CA ILE A 15 17.55 4.14 -13.54
C ILE A 15 17.88 3.11 -14.63
N SER A 16 16.94 2.79 -15.51
CA SER A 16 17.19 1.86 -16.62
C SER A 16 18.25 2.37 -17.60
N GLU A 17 18.24 3.67 -17.92
CA GLU A 17 19.28 4.31 -18.73
C GLU A 17 20.65 4.27 -18.03
N ALA A 18 20.70 4.51 -16.71
CA ALA A 18 21.95 4.44 -15.95
C ALA A 18 22.52 3.02 -15.86
N VAL A 19 21.65 1.99 -15.87
CA VAL A 19 22.02 0.57 -15.87
C VAL A 19 22.48 0.10 -17.24
N ASN A 20 21.85 0.60 -18.31
CA ASN A 20 22.16 0.20 -19.69
C ASN A 20 23.35 0.96 -20.30
N SER A 21 23.90 1.96 -19.60
CA SER A 21 25.14 2.58 -20.06
C SER A 21 26.27 1.54 -19.97
N ASN A 22 26.80 1.11 -21.13
CA ASN A 22 27.87 0.12 -21.30
C ASN A 22 29.22 0.58 -20.68
N SER A 23 29.26 0.90 -19.39
CA SER A 23 30.48 1.17 -18.64
C SER A 23 31.02 -0.15 -18.10
N THR A 24 32.26 -0.48 -18.45
CA THR A 24 33.01 -1.64 -17.93
C THR A 24 33.34 -1.53 -16.43
N ASP A 25 32.93 -0.44 -15.78
CA ASP A 25 33.16 -0.12 -14.39
C ASP A 25 31.83 -0.10 -13.61
N LEU A 26 31.65 -1.12 -12.77
CA LEU A 26 30.44 -1.31 -11.96
C LEU A 26 30.27 -0.20 -10.93
N ASP A 27 31.37 0.30 -10.36
CA ASP A 27 31.30 1.30 -9.29
C ASP A 27 30.73 2.63 -9.80
N SER A 28 31.14 3.06 -11.00
CA SER A 28 30.58 4.24 -11.66
C SER A 28 29.06 4.11 -11.91
N MET A 29 28.58 2.92 -12.25
CA MET A 29 27.16 2.64 -12.44
C MET A 29 26.40 2.75 -11.10
N LEU A 30 26.92 2.13 -10.04
CA LEU A 30 26.32 2.19 -8.70
C LEU A 30 26.24 3.63 -8.18
N GLU A 31 27.26 4.45 -8.42
CA GLU A 31 27.24 5.87 -8.04
C GLU A 31 26.14 6.65 -8.75
N LYS A 32 25.95 6.45 -10.06
CA LYS A 32 24.88 7.12 -10.82
C LYS A 32 23.49 6.76 -10.28
N VAL A 33 23.25 5.49 -9.98
CA VAL A 33 21.97 5.03 -9.39
C VAL A 33 21.75 5.68 -8.03
N LYS A 34 22.77 5.69 -7.16
CA LYS A 34 22.71 6.38 -5.85
C LYS A 34 22.34 7.86 -5.99
N GLN A 35 22.90 8.57 -6.99
CA GLN A 35 22.58 9.98 -7.22
C GLN A 35 21.12 10.22 -7.66
N ILE A 36 20.50 9.28 -8.35
CA ILE A 36 19.09 9.34 -8.76
C ILE A 36 18.18 9.07 -7.54
N ASP A 37 18.58 8.11 -6.69
CA ASP A 37 17.84 7.75 -5.48
C ASP A 37 17.88 8.85 -4.41
N TYR A 38 19.02 9.52 -4.24
CA TYR A 38 19.20 10.61 -3.27
C TYR A 38 18.56 11.94 -3.67
N LYS A 39 17.66 11.96 -4.65
CA LYS A 39 16.87 13.15 -5.01
C LYS A 39 15.42 12.96 -4.61
N CYS A 40 14.74 14.03 -4.22
CA CYS A 40 13.30 13.97 -3.97
C CYS A 40 12.53 13.51 -5.23
N THR A 41 11.58 12.59 -5.05
CA THR A 41 10.74 12.07 -6.15
C THR A 41 9.61 13.03 -6.56
N PHE A 42 9.47 14.19 -5.92
CA PHE A 42 8.47 15.20 -6.33
C PHE A 42 8.90 15.95 -7.61
N ASP A 43 7.98 16.15 -8.56
CA ASP A 43 8.27 16.64 -9.92
C ASP A 43 9.07 17.96 -9.97
N LYS A 44 8.68 18.92 -9.14
CA LYS A 44 9.31 20.26 -9.14
C LYS A 44 10.47 20.38 -8.15
N CYS A 45 10.76 19.33 -7.37
CA CYS A 45 11.78 19.40 -6.33
C CYS A 45 13.14 18.88 -6.81
N LYS A 46 14.23 19.57 -6.44
CA LYS A 46 15.62 19.19 -6.70
C LYS A 46 16.42 18.92 -5.41
N ASN A 47 15.75 18.92 -4.25
CA ASN A 47 16.41 18.73 -2.96
C ASN A 47 16.99 17.31 -2.84
N LYS A 48 18.16 17.23 -2.19
CA LYS A 48 18.81 15.96 -1.88
C LYS A 48 18.16 15.34 -0.65
N THR A 49 17.98 14.03 -0.70
CA THR A 49 17.36 13.19 0.33
C THR A 49 18.35 12.14 0.85
N LYS A 50 19.66 12.44 0.79
CA LYS A 50 20.75 11.53 1.16
C LYS A 50 20.69 11.18 2.64
N ASP A 51 20.69 12.21 3.50
CA ASP A 51 20.80 12.02 4.95
C ASP A 51 19.42 11.81 5.60
N PHE A 52 18.45 12.63 5.22
CA PHE A 52 17.08 12.54 5.72
C PHE A 52 16.10 12.42 4.58
N ALA A 53 15.22 11.42 4.68
CA ALA A 53 14.15 11.23 3.74
C ALA A 53 12.93 10.62 4.41
N ILE A 54 11.78 10.92 3.82
CA ILE A 54 10.49 10.38 4.22
C ILE A 54 10.01 9.49 3.09
N ASP A 55 9.79 8.22 3.38
CA ASP A 55 9.30 7.24 2.42
C ASP A 55 7.78 7.10 2.53
N CYS A 56 7.09 7.17 1.39
CA CYS A 56 5.64 7.00 1.36
C CYS A 56 5.26 5.52 1.21
N LYS A 57 4.39 5.00 2.08
CA LYS A 57 3.92 3.60 2.06
C LYS A 57 3.13 3.23 0.79
N PHE A 58 2.50 4.21 0.15
CA PHE A 58 1.58 3.98 -0.98
C PHE A 58 2.31 4.02 -2.33
N CYS A 59 3.10 5.06 -2.58
CA CYS A 59 3.85 5.20 -3.84
C CYS A 59 5.31 4.72 -3.74
N LYS A 60 5.79 4.36 -2.55
CA LYS A 60 7.19 3.93 -2.29
C LYS A 60 8.25 4.94 -2.74
N GLY A 61 7.85 6.20 -2.93
CA GLY A 61 8.75 7.29 -3.27
C GLY A 61 9.47 7.86 -2.04
N ARG A 62 10.70 8.34 -2.27
CA ARG A 62 11.55 9.00 -1.28
C ARG A 62 11.44 10.52 -1.42
N PHE A 63 11.06 11.21 -0.34
CA PHE A 63 10.80 12.65 -0.36
C PHE A 63 11.63 13.42 0.66
N CYS A 64 11.85 14.71 0.42
CA CYS A 64 12.43 15.62 1.41
C CYS A 64 11.39 15.99 2.47
N THR A 65 11.83 16.61 3.57
CA THR A 65 10.96 17.04 4.68
C THR A 65 9.78 17.92 4.23
N SER A 66 9.99 18.79 3.23
CA SER A 66 8.93 19.65 2.68
C SER A 66 7.88 18.92 1.82
N HIS A 67 8.19 17.77 1.23
CA HIS A 67 7.29 17.04 0.31
C HIS A 67 6.92 15.64 0.81
N GLY A 68 7.31 15.29 2.05
CA GLY A 68 7.07 13.98 2.63
C GLY A 68 5.61 13.71 2.98
N LEU A 69 4.78 14.75 3.11
CA LEU A 69 3.37 14.58 3.41
C LEU A 69 2.61 14.00 2.21
N PRO A 70 1.78 12.96 2.42
CA PRO A 70 0.99 12.33 1.37
C PRO A 70 0.07 13.28 0.59
N GLU A 71 -0.46 14.31 1.26
CA GLU A 71 -1.32 15.33 0.62
C GLU A 71 -0.57 16.11 -0.47
N ILE A 72 0.74 16.32 -0.30
CA ILE A 72 1.54 17.16 -1.20
C ILE A 72 1.87 16.41 -2.50
N HIS A 73 2.22 15.12 -2.41
CA HIS A 73 2.57 14.29 -3.56
C HIS A 73 1.40 13.43 -4.10
N GLY A 74 0.17 13.66 -3.62
CA GLY A 74 -1.06 13.07 -4.15
C GLY A 74 -1.43 11.69 -3.61
N CYS A 75 -0.77 11.20 -2.57
CA CYS A 75 -1.15 9.95 -1.89
C CYS A 75 -2.16 10.16 -0.73
N GLY A 76 -2.62 11.39 -0.50
CA GLY A 76 -3.52 11.74 0.59
C GLY A 76 -4.82 10.94 0.62
N GLU A 77 -5.48 10.77 -0.53
CA GLU A 77 -6.72 9.97 -0.62
C GLU A 77 -6.50 8.50 -0.22
N ALA A 78 -5.37 7.92 -0.61
CA ALA A 78 -5.03 6.54 -0.30
C ALA A 78 -4.80 6.35 1.20
N VAL A 79 -4.07 7.28 1.83
CA VAL A 79 -3.87 7.33 3.29
C VAL A 79 -5.21 7.50 3.98
N ARG A 80 -6.04 8.45 3.54
CA ARG A 80 -7.33 8.73 4.16
C ARG A 80 -8.25 7.52 4.11
N LYS A 81 -8.24 6.77 3.01
CA LYS A 81 -9.02 5.53 2.88
C LYS A 81 -8.50 4.46 3.83
N ASP A 82 -7.19 4.23 3.87
CA ASP A 82 -6.54 3.23 4.73
C ASP A 82 -6.77 3.54 6.22
N GLU A 83 -6.58 4.78 6.65
CA GLU A 83 -6.83 5.20 8.02
C GLU A 83 -8.32 5.15 8.39
N ARG A 84 -9.22 5.48 7.46
CA ARG A 84 -10.67 5.30 7.67
C ARG A 84 -11.02 3.82 7.87
N GLU A 85 -10.47 2.93 7.06
CA GLU A 85 -10.70 1.50 7.19
C GLU A 85 -10.21 0.97 8.54
N LYS A 86 -9.00 1.33 8.96
CA LYS A 86 -8.46 0.97 10.27
C LYS A 86 -9.29 1.52 11.43
N PHE A 87 -9.84 2.73 11.28
CA PHE A 87 -10.66 3.35 12.31
C PHE A 87 -12.05 2.71 12.42
N LEU A 88 -12.72 2.44 11.29
CA LEU A 88 -14.06 1.82 11.26
C LEU A 88 -14.00 0.32 11.61
N HIS A 89 -12.97 -0.36 11.13
CA HIS A 89 -12.75 -1.78 11.34
C HIS A 89 -11.48 -1.97 12.17
N GLN A 90 -11.52 -1.44 13.40
CA GLN A 90 -10.56 -1.83 14.42
C GLN A 90 -10.75 -3.33 14.63
N ASN A 91 -10.00 -4.18 13.92
CA ASN A 91 -10.00 -5.60 14.18
C ASN A 91 -9.49 -5.75 15.61
N PRO A 92 -10.34 -6.06 16.61
CA PRO A 92 -9.78 -6.46 17.89
C PRO A 92 -8.89 -7.64 17.59
N LYS A 93 -7.65 -7.64 18.07
CA LYS A 93 -6.77 -8.81 18.00
C LYS A 93 -7.40 -9.90 18.87
N LEU A 94 -8.44 -10.55 18.37
CA LEU A 94 -9.01 -11.76 18.94
C LEU A 94 -7.92 -12.81 18.87
N SER A 95 -7.69 -13.52 19.97
CA SER A 95 -6.79 -14.68 19.93
C SER A 95 -7.29 -15.65 18.85
N LYS A 96 -6.38 -16.44 18.28
CA LYS A 96 -6.75 -17.45 17.27
C LYS A 96 -7.87 -18.36 17.76
N GLU A 97 -7.92 -18.69 19.06
CA GLU A 97 -9.01 -19.48 19.63
C GLU A 97 -10.35 -18.72 19.66
N LYS A 98 -10.36 -17.44 20.03
CA LYS A 98 -11.60 -16.64 20.04
C LYS A 98 -12.16 -16.46 18.63
N HIS A 99 -11.30 -16.33 17.63
CA HIS A 99 -11.70 -16.25 16.23
C HIS A 99 -12.33 -17.57 15.74
N SER A 100 -11.70 -18.72 16.03
CA SER A 100 -12.25 -20.01 15.61
C SER A 100 -13.59 -20.32 16.27
N GLN A 101 -13.74 -20.00 17.56
CA GLN A 101 -15.02 -20.16 18.27
C GLN A 101 -16.14 -19.29 17.68
N ALA A 102 -15.83 -18.02 17.37
CA ALA A 102 -16.79 -17.12 16.73
C ALA A 102 -17.21 -17.63 15.35
N GLN A 103 -16.27 -18.16 14.57
CA GLN A 103 -16.54 -18.72 13.25
C GLN A 103 -17.41 -19.98 13.31
N THR A 104 -17.19 -20.87 14.29
CA THR A 104 -18.04 -22.04 14.51
C THR A 104 -19.47 -21.63 14.89
N LYS A 105 -19.62 -20.66 15.80
CA LYS A 105 -20.94 -20.12 16.19
C LYS A 105 -21.69 -19.50 15.00
N LEU A 106 -20.98 -18.75 14.16
CA LEU A 106 -21.55 -18.17 12.94
C LEU A 106 -22.05 -19.27 11.99
N ASN A 107 -21.23 -20.28 11.73
CA ASN A 107 -21.61 -21.41 10.87
C ASN A 107 -22.83 -22.16 11.39
N MET A 108 -22.92 -22.38 12.71
CA MET A 108 -24.09 -22.98 13.34
C MET A 108 -25.36 -22.14 13.11
N LYS A 109 -25.26 -20.81 13.28
CA LYS A 109 -26.41 -19.92 13.08
C LYS A 109 -26.84 -19.85 11.61
N LEU A 110 -25.89 -19.84 10.68
CA LEU A 110 -26.18 -19.89 9.25
C LEU A 110 -26.92 -21.18 8.87
N LYS A 111 -26.49 -22.34 9.39
CA LYS A 111 -27.21 -23.61 9.20
C LYS A 111 -28.63 -23.58 9.76
N GLN A 112 -28.80 -23.00 10.95
CA GLN A 112 -30.14 -22.85 11.55
C GLN A 112 -31.04 -21.98 10.66
N LEU A 113 -30.57 -20.80 10.24
CA LEU A 113 -31.32 -19.91 9.35
C LEU A 113 -31.62 -20.57 8.00
N GLN A 114 -30.71 -21.38 7.47
CA GLN A 114 -30.95 -22.17 6.27
C GLN A 114 -32.05 -23.21 6.48
N GLN A 115 -32.10 -23.88 7.63
CA GLN A 115 -33.15 -24.84 7.97
C GLN A 115 -34.51 -24.15 8.15
N GLU A 116 -34.55 -22.98 8.80
CA GLU A 116 -35.75 -22.17 8.98
C GLU A 116 -36.32 -21.67 7.64
N ARG A 117 -35.46 -21.39 6.65
CA ARG A 117 -35.89 -21.01 5.29
C ARG A 117 -36.43 -22.17 4.46
N LYS A 118 -36.22 -23.42 4.84
CA LYS A 118 -36.79 -24.56 4.10
C LYS A 118 -38.28 -24.65 4.41
N SER A 119 -39.12 -24.54 3.38
CA SER A 119 -40.56 -24.72 3.51
C SER A 119 -40.87 -26.07 4.14
N LYS A 120 -41.79 -26.10 5.11
CA LYS A 120 -42.29 -27.38 5.66
C LYS A 120 -42.89 -28.19 4.52
N GLY A 121 -42.33 -29.36 4.26
CA GLY A 121 -42.83 -30.29 3.25
C GLY A 121 -44.28 -30.68 3.50
N PRO A 122 -44.98 -31.22 2.49
CA PRO A 122 -46.40 -31.51 2.58
C PRO A 122 -46.66 -32.50 3.73
N LYS A 123 -47.59 -32.15 4.64
CA LYS A 123 -48.04 -33.08 5.68
C LYS A 123 -48.71 -34.28 5.00
N LYS A 124 -48.17 -35.49 5.19
CA LYS A 124 -48.85 -36.72 4.80
C LYS A 124 -50.13 -36.85 5.63
N LYS A 125 -51.26 -36.99 4.94
CA LYS A 125 -52.58 -37.28 5.50
C LYS A 125 -52.62 -38.71 6.04
#